data_AF-A0A9D6JQZ2-F1
#
_entry.id   AF-A0A9D6JQZ2-F1
#
_cell.length_a   1.000
_cell.length_b   1.000
_cell.length_c   1.000
_cell.angle_alpha   90.00
_cell.angle_beta   90.00
_cell.angle_gamma   90.00
#
_symmetry.space_group_name_H-M   'P 1'
#
loop_
_entity.id
_entity.type
_entity.pdbx_description
1 polymer ?
#
loop_
_entity_poly.entity_id
_entity_poly.type
_entity_poly.pdbx_seq_one_letter_code
_entity_poly.pdbx_strand_id
1 'polypeptide(L)' 'MHRTTIMLPLDLKFKAVQMAQKMGISFGEFVRETLKKAIRKTKNTKSLDPFFADKAVFRGKVPKDLSERHDDYLYGDDA' A
#
# COMPACT_ATOMS: atom_id res chain seq x y z
N MET A 1 1.27 -17.68 -18.66
CA MET A 1 2.60 -17.51 -18.02
C MET A 1 3.62 -17.16 -19.10
N HIS A 2 4.59 -16.31 -18.81
CA HIS A 2 5.70 -15.99 -19.72
C HIS A 2 7.01 -16.49 -19.12
N ARG A 3 7.91 -17.02 -19.95
CA ARG A 3 9.23 -17.48 -19.49
C ARG A 3 10.13 -16.27 -19.28
N THR A 4 10.57 -16.08 -18.03
CA THR A 4 11.50 -15.01 -17.66
C THR A 4 12.71 -15.64 -16.99
N THR A 5 13.90 -15.40 -17.54
CA THR A 5 15.16 -15.83 -16.95
C THR A 5 15.74 -14.68 -16.14
N ILE A 6 16.06 -14.93 -14.87
CA ILE A 6 16.73 -13.97 -13.99
C ILE A 6 17.97 -14.63 -13.40
N MET A 7 19.03 -13.85 -13.22
CA MET A 7 20.20 -14.29 -12.48
C MET A 7 19.97 -14.02 -11.00
N LEU A 8 20.16 -15.05 -10.16
CA LEU A 8 20.05 -14.94 -8.72
C LEU A 8 21.41 -15.29 -8.09
N PRO A 9 21.85 -14.52 -7.08
CA PRO A 9 22.96 -14.93 -6.23
C PRO A 9 22.75 -16.36 -5.71
N LEU A 10 23.82 -17.14 -5.68
CA LEU A 10 23.76 -18.56 -5.34
C LEU A 10 23.17 -18.78 -3.94
N ASP A 11 23.60 -17.97 -2.97
CA ASP A 11 23.13 -18.03 -1.58
C ASP A 11 21.63 -17.69 -1.48
N LEU A 12 21.16 -16.70 -2.24
CA LEU A 12 19.77 -16.30 -2.27
C LEU A 12 18.89 -17.41 -2.86
N LYS A 13 19.34 -18.06 -3.94
CA LYS A 13 18.67 -19.21 -4.52
C LYS A 13 18.54 -20.34 -3.51
N PHE A 14 19.61 -20.68 -2.79
CA PHE A 14 19.58 -21.73 -1.77
C PHE A 14 18.58 -21.42 -0.64
N LYS A 15 18.61 -20.20 -0.11
CA LYS A 15 17.68 -19.77 0.95
C LYS A 15 16.22 -19.84 0.48
N ALA A 16 15.95 -19.36 -0.73
CA ALA A 16 14.60 -19.35 -1.29
C ALA A 16 14.07 -20.78 -1.58
N VAL A 17 14.92 -21.70 -2.04
CA VAL A 17 14.55 -23.12 -2.21
C VAL A 17 14.23 -23.76 -0.86
N GLN A 18 15.07 -23.54 0.16
CA GLN A 18 14.81 -24.06 1.50
C GLN A 18 13.50 -23.52 2.09
N MET A 19 13.20 -22.23 1.90
CA MET A 19 11.92 -21.66 2.32
C MET A 19 10.73 -22.28 1.58
N ALA A 20 10.83 -22.45 0.27
CA ALA A 20 9.78 -23.08 -0.53
C ALA A 20 9.49 -24.51 -0.04
N GLN A 21 10.53 -25.30 0.23
CA GLN A 21 10.42 -26.64 0.80
C GLN A 21 9.75 -26.63 2.18
N LYS A 22 10.17 -25.74 3.08
CA LYS A 22 9.54 -25.59 4.41
C LYS A 22 8.05 -25.23 4.32
N MET A 23 7.66 -24.51 3.27
CA MET A 23 6.27 -24.11 3.02
C MET A 23 5.48 -25.16 2.21
N GLY A 24 6.10 -26.26 1.78
CA GLY A 24 5.45 -27.29 0.98
C GLY A 24 5.05 -26.85 -0.43
N ILE A 25 5.70 -25.80 -0.98
CA ILE A 25 5.38 -25.24 -2.30
C ILE A 25 6.59 -25.31 -3.24
N SER A 26 6.33 -25.14 -4.53
CA SER A 26 7.41 -25.07 -5.52
C SER A 26 8.23 -23.77 -5.40
N PHE A 27 9.51 -23.81 -5.78
CA PHE A 27 10.35 -22.61 -5.85
C PHE A 27 9.73 -21.52 -6.75
N GLY A 28 9.16 -21.92 -7.91
CA GLY A 28 8.51 -20.98 -8.82
C GLY A 28 7.30 -20.30 -8.20
N GLU A 29 6.52 -21.02 -7.40
CA GLU A 29 5.39 -20.46 -6.66
C GLU A 29 5.84 -19.51 -5.55
N PHE A 30 6.86 -19.90 -4.79
CA PHE A 30 7.48 -19.06 -3.79
C PHE A 30 7.97 -17.72 -4.39
N VAL A 31 8.67 -17.77 -5.54
CA VAL A 31 9.13 -16.57 -6.24
C VAL A 31 7.95 -15.69 -6.66
N ARG A 32 6.88 -16.26 -7.24
CA ARG A 32 5.70 -15.50 -7.65
C ARG A 32 5.00 -14.83 -6.47
N GLU A 33 4.78 -15.54 -5.37
CA GLU A 33 4.12 -14.99 -4.19
C GLU A 33 4.97 -13.91 -3.52
N THR A 34 6.29 -14.09 -3.46
CA THR A 34 7.21 -13.09 -2.93
C THR A 34 7.20 -11.82 -3.78
N LEU A 35 7.22 -11.95 -5.11
CA LEU A 35 7.10 -10.82 -6.03
C LEU A 35 5.75 -10.08 -5.89
N LYS A 36 4.64 -10.82 -5.79
CA LYS A 36 3.31 -10.21 -5.54
C LYS A 36 3.30 -9.42 -4.23
N LYS A 37 3.86 -9.99 -3.16
CA LYS A 37 3.95 -9.33 -1.84
C LYS A 37 4.83 -8.07 -1.90
N ALA A 38 5.98 -8.14 -2.56
CA ALA A 38 6.87 -7.00 -2.74
C ALA A 38 6.16 -5.85 -3.49
N ILE A 39 5.49 -6.16 -4.61
CA ILE A 39 4.73 -5.17 -5.40
C ILE A 39 3.60 -4.55 -4.55
N ARG A 40 2.85 -5.36 -3.79
CA ARG A 40 1.79 -4.84 -2.89
C ARG A 40 2.37 -3.92 -1.81
N LYS A 41 3.50 -4.29 -1.22
CA LYS A 41 4.20 -3.45 -0.23
C LYS A 41 4.61 -2.10 -0.83
N THR A 42 5.12 -2.09 -2.06
CA THR A 42 5.46 -0.86 -2.79
C THR A 42 4.23 -0.05 -3.23
N LYS A 43 3.07 -0.69 -3.46
CA LYS A 43 1.82 0.05 -3.68
C LYS A 43 1.31 0.72 -2.39
N ASN A 44 1.55 0.10 -1.23
CA ASN A 44 1.19 0.68 0.06
C ASN A 44 2.14 1.82 0.51
N THR A 45 3.26 2.05 -0.19
CA THR A 45 4.04 3.29 -0.08
C THR A 45 3.37 4.52 -0.76
N LYS A 46 2.04 4.47 -0.96
CA LYS A 46 1.17 5.66 -0.89
C LYS A 46 1.33 6.47 0.40
N SER A 47 2.12 6.00 1.37
CA SER A 47 2.66 6.78 2.50
C SER A 47 3.45 8.05 2.10
N LEU A 48 3.80 8.26 0.82
CA LEU A 48 4.37 9.52 0.32
C LEU A 48 3.38 10.34 -0.51
N ASP A 49 2.15 9.86 -0.69
CA ASP A 49 1.10 10.66 -1.33
C ASP A 49 0.71 11.77 -0.33
N PRO A 50 0.90 13.06 -0.65
CA PRO A 50 0.56 14.15 0.26
C PRO A 50 -0.88 14.07 0.76
N PHE A 51 -1.80 13.52 -0.04
CA PHE A 51 -3.20 13.33 0.35
C PHE A 51 -3.38 12.28 1.46
N PHE A 52 -2.59 11.22 1.49
CA PHE A 52 -2.65 10.17 2.54
C PHE A 52 -1.60 10.35 3.64
N ALA A 53 -0.59 11.19 3.41
CA ALA A 53 0.46 11.50 4.36
C ALA A 53 0.10 12.69 5.27
N ASP A 54 -0.84 13.54 4.85
CA ASP A 54 -1.35 14.63 5.67
C ASP A 54 -2.11 14.10 6.89
N LYS A 55 -1.73 14.60 8.06
CA LYS A 55 -2.31 14.28 9.37
C LYS A 55 -2.78 15.53 10.10
N ALA A 56 -2.77 16.69 9.45
CA ALA A 56 -3.28 17.91 10.04
C ALA A 56 -4.79 17.75 10.30
N VAL A 57 -5.17 17.77 11.58
CA VAL A 57 -6.57 17.72 12.01
C VAL A 57 -6.88 18.99 12.78
N PHE A 58 -7.91 19.71 12.37
CA PHE A 58 -8.41 20.86 13.11
C PHE A 58 -9.15 20.40 14.38
N ARG A 59 -8.66 20.83 15.56
CA ARG A 59 -9.21 20.44 16.88
C ARG A 59 -10.09 21.52 17.53
N GLY A 60 -10.40 22.59 16.80
CA GLY A 60 -11.28 23.65 17.30
C GLY A 60 -12.72 23.19 17.45
N LYS A 61 -13.54 24.01 18.11
CA LYS A 61 -14.98 23.78 18.17
C LYS A 61 -15.58 24.01 16.79
N VAL A 62 -16.34 23.03 16.30
CA VAL A 62 -17.09 23.12 15.04
C VAL A 62 -18.53 22.64 15.26
N PRO A 63 -19.50 23.17 14.49
CA PRO A 63 -20.86 22.62 14.45
C PRO A 63 -20.86 21.14 14.06
N LYS A 64 -21.83 20.37 14.57
CA LYS A 64 -21.95 18.93 14.26
C LYS A 64 -22.38 18.67 12.81
N ASP A 65 -23.07 19.64 12.22
CA ASP A 65 -23.64 19.64 10.87
C ASP A 65 -22.74 20.40 9.87
N LEU A 66 -21.46 20.63 10.21
CA LEU A 66 -20.54 21.42 9.38
C LEU A 66 -20.45 20.93 7.93
N SER A 67 -20.47 19.61 7.71
CA SER A 67 -20.41 19.04 6.35
C SER A 67 -21.73 19.17 5.59
N GLU A 68 -22.87 19.17 6.30
CA GLU A 68 -24.21 19.22 5.70
C GLU A 68 -24.58 20.66 5.32
N ARG A 69 -24.21 21.62 6.17
CA ARG A 69 -24.52 23.04 6.00
C ARG A 69 -23.27 23.86 5.66
N HIS A 70 -22.31 23.25 4.98
CA HIS A 70 -21.00 23.87 4.74
C HIS A 70 -21.13 25.18 3.95
N ASP A 71 -22.13 25.27 3.07
CA ASP A 71 -22.38 26.46 2.25
C ASP A 71 -22.80 27.65 3.12
N ASP A 72 -23.76 27.45 4.03
CA ASP A 72 -24.22 28.45 4.99
C ASP A 72 -23.07 29.01 5.84
N TYR A 73 -22.11 28.15 6.23
CA TYR A 73 -20.99 28.55 7.07
C TYR A 73 -19.83 29.20 6.29
N LEU A 74 -19.60 28.81 5.04
CA LEU A 74 -18.46 29.30 4.24
C LEU A 74 -18.81 30.50 3.36
N TYR A 75 -20.03 30.57 2.86
CA TYR A 75 -20.47 31.60 1.92
C TYR A 75 -21.52 32.52 2.53
N GLY A 76 -22.24 32.07 3.57
CA GLY A 76 -23.37 32.81 4.11
C GLY A 76 -24.55 32.84 3.13
N ASP A 77 -25.71 33.28 3.62
CA ASP A 77 -26.85 33.61 2.76
C ASP A 77 -26.60 34.98 2.11
N ASP A 78 -25.82 35.01 1.02
CA ASP A 78 -25.85 36.15 0.10
C ASP A 78 -27.11 36.03 -0.79
N ALA A 79 -28.24 36.47 -0.25
CA ALA A 79 -29.47 36.82 -0.96
C ALA A 79 -30.12 38.08 -0.37
#